data_AF-A0A7X7XK23-F1
#
_entry.id   AF-A0A7X7XK23-F1
#
_cell.length_a   1.000
_cell.length_b   1.000
_cell.length_c   1.000
_cell.angle_alpha   90.00
_cell.angle_beta   90.00
_cell.angle_gamma   90.00
#
_symmetry.space_group_name_H-M   'P 1'
#
loop_
_entity.id
_entity.type
_entity.pdbx_description
1 polymer ?
#
loop_
_entity_poly.entity_id
_entity_poly.type
_entity_poly.pdbx_seq_one_letter_code
_entity_poly.pdbx_strand_id
1 'polypeptide(L)'
;MADHVLIGGTDAHAKNYSVLLAGSRAQVAPLYDVATAAAYDFDTPATAAMKVGDHWSLREINDFDWAKVGRRLGLDADAAVARVHDLRQRLPDSFGQAVGDVPESLRERASAIAHAVEQRLTGGPGRR
;
A
#
# COMPACT_ATOMS: atom_id res chain seq x y z
N MET A 1 5.78 2.12 -1.78
CA MET A 1 4.92 1.56 -2.85
C MET A 1 4.03 0.42 -2.33
N ALA A 2 4.58 -0.64 -1.75
CA ALA A 2 3.78 -1.79 -1.27
C ALA A 2 2.65 -1.36 -0.34
N ASP A 3 2.92 -0.49 0.64
CA ASP A 3 1.92 0.03 1.57
C ASP A 3 0.76 0.71 0.84
N HIS A 4 1.04 1.61 -0.11
CA HIS A 4 0.01 2.26 -0.93
C HIS A 4 -0.83 1.25 -1.72
N VAL A 5 -0.22 0.25 -2.35
CA VAL A 5 -0.99 -0.77 -3.11
C VAL A 5 -1.92 -1.57 -2.19
N LEU A 6 -1.40 -1.98 -1.03
CA LEU A 6 -2.11 -2.78 -0.05
C LEU A 6 -3.30 -2.01 0.55
N ILE A 7 -3.12 -0.74 0.91
CA ILE A 7 -4.21 0.09 1.43
C ILE A 7 -5.14 0.63 0.34
N GLY A 8 -4.84 0.44 -0.94
CA GLY A 8 -5.64 1.02 -2.03
C GLY A 8 -5.39 2.51 -2.26
N GLY A 9 -4.17 2.98 -2.01
CA GLY A 9 -3.70 4.32 -2.33
C GLY A 9 -3.42 4.46 -3.82
N THR A 10 -4.13 5.38 -4.45
CA THR A 10 -4.07 5.66 -5.89
C THR A 10 -3.20 6.87 -6.24
N ASP A 11 -2.76 7.63 -5.24
CA ASP A 11 -2.07 8.92 -5.43
C ASP A 11 -0.57 8.91 -5.04
N ALA A 12 0.07 7.74 -5.01
CA ALA A 12 1.48 7.61 -4.65
C ALA A 12 2.47 8.05 -5.76
N HIS A 13 2.41 9.31 -6.20
CA HIS A 13 3.21 9.87 -7.29
C HIS A 13 4.64 10.22 -6.85
N ALA A 14 5.54 10.50 -7.82
CA ALA A 14 6.94 10.81 -7.52
C ALA A 14 7.12 12.04 -6.60
N LYS A 15 6.22 13.03 -6.72
CA LYS A 15 6.17 14.22 -5.84
C LYS A 15 5.87 13.90 -4.37
N ASN A 16 5.32 12.71 -4.09
CA ASN A 16 4.98 12.24 -2.74
C ASN A 16 6.12 11.45 -2.08
N TYR A 17 7.31 11.45 -2.71
CA TYR A 17 8.54 10.97 -2.13
C TYR A 17 9.57 12.09 -2.13
N SER A 18 10.27 12.25 -1.01
CA SER A 18 11.31 13.27 -0.84
C SER A 18 12.60 12.65 -0.34
N VAL A 19 13.71 13.34 -0.61
CA VAL A 19 15.03 12.99 -0.10
C VAL A 19 15.53 14.15 0.77
N LEU A 20 15.98 13.81 1.98
CA LEU A 20 16.67 14.73 2.87
C LEU A 20 18.15 14.76 2.48
N LEU A 21 18.66 15.95 2.19
CA LEU A 21 20.07 16.18 1.86
C LEU A 21 20.77 16.80 3.07
N ALA A 22 21.81 16.14 3.57
CA ALA A 22 22.60 16.58 4.71
C ALA A 22 24.09 16.49 4.37
N GLY A 23 24.66 17.61 3.90
CA GLY A 23 26.02 17.65 3.39
C GLY A 23 26.19 16.70 2.20
N SER A 24 27.10 15.74 2.31
CA SER A 24 27.36 14.71 1.30
C SER A 24 26.45 13.49 1.39
N ARG A 25 25.42 13.52 2.26
CA ARG A 25 24.50 12.40 2.48
C ARG A 25 23.13 12.71 1.92
N ALA A 26 22.49 11.67 1.38
CA ALA A 26 21.10 11.67 0.96
C ALA A 26 20.37 10.52 1.67
N GLN A 27 19.20 10.80 2.24
CA GLN A 27 18.34 9.81 2.88
C GLN A 27 16.90 9.99 2.41
N VAL A 28 16.17 8.90 2.22
CA VAL A 28 14.72 8.98 1.96
C VAL A 28 14.03 9.59 3.18
N ALA A 29 13.20 10.61 2.95
CA ALA A 29 12.40 11.23 4.00
C ALA A 29 11.37 10.22 4.55
N PRO A 30 10.87 10.41 5.78
CA PRO A 30 9.71 9.67 6.26
C PRO A 30 8.56 9.74 5.27
N LEU A 31 7.77 8.66 5.18
CA LEU A 31 6.63 8.61 4.29
C LEU A 31 5.58 9.66 4.69
N TYR A 32 5.02 10.35 3.69
CA TYR A 32 3.95 11.34 3.85
C TYR A 32 2.91 11.15 2.74
N ASP A 33 1.78 11.85 2.86
CA ASP A 33 0.67 11.78 1.89
C ASP A 33 0.18 10.34 1.62
N VAL A 34 -0.04 9.60 2.70
CA VAL A 34 -0.57 8.24 2.67
C VAL A 34 -2.06 8.28 2.88
N ALA A 35 -2.81 7.97 1.82
CA ALA A 35 -4.26 7.92 1.84
C ALA A 35 -4.77 6.66 1.14
N THR A 36 -5.97 6.23 1.55
CA THR A 36 -6.68 5.10 0.94
C THR A 36 -7.89 5.59 0.16
N ALA A 37 -8.11 5.00 -1.01
CA ALA A 37 -9.34 5.17 -1.77
C ALA A 37 -10.40 4.12 -1.39
N ALA A 38 -10.09 3.15 -0.52
CA ALA A 38 -10.96 2.01 -0.22
C ALA A 38 -12.34 2.40 0.37
N ALA A 39 -12.43 3.59 0.99
CA ALA A 39 -13.67 4.11 1.56
C ALA A 39 -14.62 4.75 0.54
N TYR A 40 -14.23 4.79 -0.74
CA TYR A 40 -15.02 5.38 -1.81
C TYR A 40 -15.39 4.30 -2.83
N ASP A 41 -16.67 4.26 -3.21
CA ASP A 41 -17.12 3.45 -4.34
C ASP A 41 -16.71 4.15 -5.64
N PHE A 42 -15.96 3.42 -6.47
CA PHE A 42 -15.62 3.85 -7.82
C PHE A 42 -16.22 2.89 -8.84
N ASP A 43 -16.84 3.44 -9.88
CA ASP A 43 -17.31 2.66 -11.04
C ASP A 43 -16.14 2.04 -11.84
N THR A 44 -14.93 2.57 -11.66
CA THR A 44 -13.71 2.12 -12.34
C THR A 44 -12.76 1.42 -11.37
N PRO A 45 -12.05 0.35 -11.80
CA PRO A 45 -11.02 -0.27 -10.98
C PRO A 45 -9.95 0.73 -10.54
N ALA A 46 -9.64 0.76 -9.25
CA ALA A 46 -8.59 1.63 -8.71
C ALA A 46 -7.22 1.29 -9.33
N THR A 47 -6.47 2.31 -9.72
CA THR A 47 -5.15 2.20 -10.36
C THR A 47 -4.07 2.80 -9.48
N ALA A 48 -2.88 2.20 -9.50
CA ALA A 48 -1.70 2.75 -8.84
C ALA A 48 -1.20 4.01 -9.57
N ALA A 49 -0.65 4.97 -8.84
CA ALA A 49 0.04 6.13 -9.42
C ALA A 49 1.35 5.78 -10.17
N MET A 50 1.93 4.61 -9.86
CA MET A 50 3.13 4.09 -10.50
C MET A 50 2.93 2.62 -10.85
N LYS A 51 3.45 2.20 -12.00
CA LYS A 51 3.37 0.81 -12.45
C LYS A 51 4.10 -0.13 -11.49
N VAL A 52 3.45 -1.23 -11.13
CA VAL A 52 4.02 -2.30 -10.30
C VAL A 52 4.21 -3.52 -11.16
N GLY A 53 5.47 -3.91 -11.41
CA GLY A 53 5.79 -4.99 -12.33
C GLY A 53 5.25 -4.72 -13.74
N ASP A 54 4.18 -5.42 -14.10
CA ASP A 54 3.48 -5.31 -15.37
C ASP A 54 2.09 -4.67 -15.28
N HIS A 55 1.60 -4.38 -14.08
CA HIS A 55 0.22 -3.90 -13.86
C HIS A 55 0.14 -2.48 -13.26
N TRP A 56 -0.94 -1.79 -13.62
CA TRP A 56 -1.39 -0.54 -13.00
C TRP A 56 -2.63 -0.78 -12.13
N SER A 57 -3.51 -1.68 -12.56
CA SER A 57 -4.74 -2.02 -11.85
C SER A 57 -4.39 -2.67 -10.52
N LEU A 58 -4.89 -2.08 -9.44
CA LEU A 58 -4.64 -2.57 -8.10
C LEU A 58 -5.25 -3.95 -7.81
N ARG A 59 -6.10 -4.48 -8.71
CA ARG A 59 -6.68 -5.83 -8.65
C ARG A 59 -5.82 -6.88 -9.37
N GLU A 60 -4.99 -6.45 -10.31
CA GLU A 60 -4.16 -7.35 -11.13
C GLU A 60 -2.77 -7.58 -10.53
N ILE A 61 -2.30 -6.65 -9.69
CA ILE A 61 -1.01 -6.74 -9.01
C ILE A 61 -0.94 -8.01 -8.14
N ASN A 62 0.06 -8.84 -8.40
CA ASN A 62 0.29 -10.11 -7.72
C ASN A 62 1.78 -10.34 -7.41
N ASP A 63 2.12 -11.50 -6.87
CA ASP A 63 3.49 -11.83 -6.43
C ASP A 63 4.52 -11.77 -7.58
N PHE A 64 4.14 -12.09 -8.82
CA PHE A 64 5.03 -11.96 -9.97
C PHE A 64 5.45 -10.52 -10.23
N ASP A 65 4.54 -9.56 -10.02
CA ASP A 65 4.84 -8.13 -10.15
C ASP A 65 5.84 -7.68 -9.09
N TRP A 66 5.67 -8.11 -7.84
CA TRP A 66 6.57 -7.77 -6.74
C TRP A 66 7.95 -8.41 -6.91
N ALA A 67 8.00 -9.67 -7.35
CA ALA A 67 9.25 -10.33 -7.70
C ALA A 67 9.97 -9.59 -8.84
N LYS A 68 9.22 -9.09 -9.83
CA LYS A 68 9.77 -8.28 -10.94
C LYS A 68 10.29 -6.92 -10.48
N VAL A 69 9.56 -6.25 -9.59
CA VAL A 69 10.01 -4.99 -8.95
C VAL A 69 11.30 -5.24 -8.16
N GLY A 70 11.36 -6.29 -7.34
CA GLY A 70 12.55 -6.68 -6.59
C GLY A 70 13.77 -6.83 -7.50
N ARG A 71 13.66 -7.65 -8.55
CA ARG A 71 14.76 -7.85 -9.53
C ARG A 71 15.20 -6.55 -10.21
N ARG A 72 14.26 -5.67 -10.60
CA ARG A 72 14.58 -4.38 -11.22
C ARG A 72 15.32 -3.43 -10.27
N LEU A 73 15.08 -3.55 -8.96
CA LEU A 73 15.73 -2.76 -7.92
C LEU A 73 17.02 -3.42 -7.38
N GLY A 74 17.45 -4.57 -7.95
CA GLY A 74 18.62 -5.30 -7.47
C GLY A 74 18.39 -6.02 -6.13
N LEU A 75 17.14 -6.26 -5.76
CA LEU A 75 16.76 -7.02 -4.56
C LEU A 75 16.49 -8.48 -4.92
N ASP A 76 16.61 -9.36 -3.92
CA ASP A 76 16.14 -10.73 -4.03
C ASP A 76 14.62 -10.77 -4.26
N ALA A 77 14.20 -11.63 -5.20
CA ALA A 77 12.82 -11.69 -5.66
C ALA A 77 11.89 -12.22 -4.57
N ASP A 78 12.32 -13.27 -3.86
CA ASP A 78 11.53 -13.91 -2.81
C ASP A 78 11.46 -13.01 -1.59
N ALA A 79 12.55 -12.31 -1.25
CA ALA A 79 12.57 -11.30 -0.19
C ALA A 79 11.61 -10.14 -0.49
N ALA A 80 11.54 -9.67 -1.74
CA ALA A 80 10.60 -8.61 -2.14
C ALA A 80 9.15 -9.06 -1.96
N VAL A 81 8.81 -10.28 -2.38
CA VAL A 81 7.47 -10.87 -2.22
C VAL A 81 7.15 -11.09 -0.73
N ALA A 82 8.08 -11.68 0.02
CA ALA A 82 7.93 -11.93 1.46
C ALA A 82 7.68 -10.63 2.24
N ARG A 83 8.35 -9.53 1.87
CA ARG A 83 8.12 -8.22 2.50
C ARG A 83 6.69 -7.72 2.30
N VAL A 84 6.11 -7.92 1.12
CA VAL A 84 4.72 -7.54 0.84
C VAL A 84 3.75 -8.41 1.64
N HIS A 85 4.01 -9.72 1.75
CA HIS A 85 3.20 -10.62 2.57
C HIS A 85 3.26 -10.28 4.07
N ASP A 86 4.44 -9.94 4.59
CA ASP A 86 4.60 -9.45 5.97
C ASP A 86 3.74 -8.21 6.24
N LEU A 87 3.78 -7.23 5.33
CA LEU A 87 2.92 -6.04 5.43
C LEU A 87 1.44 -6.41 5.37
N ARG A 88 1.04 -7.27 4.44
CA ARG A 88 -0.35 -7.71 4.27
C ARG A 88 -0.90 -8.37 5.54
N GLN A 89 -0.09 -9.17 6.22
CA GLN A 89 -0.46 -9.85 7.46
C GLN A 89 -0.58 -8.91 8.65
N ARG A 90 0.27 -7.89 8.71
CA ARG A 90 0.34 -6.95 9.85
C ARG A 90 -0.64 -5.79 9.76
N LEU A 91 -1.09 -5.44 8.55
CA LEU A 91 -1.96 -4.28 8.33
C LEU A 91 -3.29 -4.36 9.08
N PRO A 92 -4.06 -5.47 9.07
CA PRO A 92 -5.34 -5.55 9.79
C PRO A 92 -5.21 -5.19 11.27
N ASP A 93 -4.28 -5.84 11.98
CA ASP A 93 -4.03 -5.55 13.40
C ASP A 93 -3.60 -4.10 13.63
N SER A 94 -2.77 -3.55 12.75
CA SER A 94 -2.31 -2.16 12.83
C SER A 94 -3.46 -1.16 12.63
N PHE A 95 -4.40 -1.44 11.72
CA PHE A 95 -5.60 -0.64 11.54
C PHE A 95 -6.53 -0.75 12.75
N GLY A 96 -6.72 -1.95 13.30
CA GLY A 96 -7.50 -2.15 14.52
C GLY A 96 -6.97 -1.34 15.71
N GLN A 97 -5.65 -1.27 15.87
CA GLN A 97 -5.00 -0.42 16.86
C GLN A 97 -5.24 1.07 16.57
N ALA A 98 -5.03 1.51 15.33
CA ALA A 98 -5.20 2.90 14.92
C ALA A 98 -6.64 3.42 15.12
N VAL A 99 -7.66 2.57 15.02
CA VAL A 99 -9.06 2.93 15.36
C VAL A 99 -9.20 3.28 16.85
N GLY A 100 -8.44 2.62 17.74
CA GLY A 100 -8.43 2.93 19.17
C GLY A 100 -7.80 4.29 19.48
N ASP A 101 -6.88 4.74 18.64
CA ASP A 101 -6.08 5.96 18.83
C ASP A 101 -6.81 7.23 18.35
N VAL A 102 -7.89 7.11 17.59
CA VAL A 102 -8.68 8.27 17.15
C VAL A 102 -9.73 8.69 18.19
N PRO A 103 -10.15 9.97 18.21
CA PRO A 103 -11.26 10.44 19.04
C PRO A 103 -12.53 9.61 18.84
N GLU A 104 -13.31 9.43 19.91
CA GLU A 104 -14.57 8.67 19.90
C GLU A 104 -15.49 9.05 18.74
N SER A 105 -15.62 10.36 18.48
CA SER A 105 -16.46 10.90 17.40
C SER A 105 -16.06 10.45 15.99
N LEU A 106 -14.84 9.93 15.81
CA LEU A 106 -14.31 9.45 14.54
C LEU A 106 -14.22 7.93 14.46
N ARG A 107 -14.42 7.20 15.57
CA ARG A 107 -14.20 5.74 15.61
C ARG A 107 -15.09 4.97 14.65
N GLU A 108 -16.36 5.34 14.52
CA GLU A 108 -17.26 4.68 13.57
C GLU A 108 -16.73 4.78 12.14
N ARG A 109 -16.34 5.99 11.71
CA ARG A 109 -15.77 6.22 10.39
C ARG A 109 -14.42 5.54 10.21
N ALA A 110 -13.57 5.56 11.23
CA ALA A 110 -12.26 4.89 11.20
C ALA A 110 -12.42 3.37 11.07
N SER A 111 -13.36 2.77 11.81
CA SER A 111 -13.71 1.35 11.69
C SER A 111 -14.21 1.00 10.29
N ALA A 112 -15.06 1.84 9.69
CA ALA A 112 -15.53 1.62 8.33
C ALA A 112 -14.37 1.64 7.31
N ILE A 113 -13.43 2.57 7.45
CA ILE A 113 -12.23 2.64 6.59
C ILE A 113 -11.34 1.41 6.80
N ALA A 114 -11.06 1.04 8.05
CA ALA A 114 -10.27 -0.14 8.40
C ALA A 114 -10.87 -1.41 7.77
N HIS A 115 -12.18 -1.60 7.92
CA HIS A 115 -12.89 -2.73 7.34
C HIS A 115 -12.82 -2.75 5.81
N ALA A 116 -12.96 -1.60 5.15
CA ALA A 116 -12.83 -1.51 3.68
C ALA A 116 -11.41 -1.88 3.21
N VAL A 117 -10.37 -1.48 3.96
CA VAL A 117 -8.99 -1.88 3.67
C VAL A 117 -8.80 -3.38 3.90
N GLU A 118 -9.34 -3.96 4.97
CA GLU A 118 -9.26 -5.41 5.25
C GLU A 118 -9.94 -6.27 4.18
N GLN A 119 -11.15 -5.88 3.74
CA GLN A 119 -11.85 -6.54 2.63
C GLN A 119 -10.99 -6.56 1.37
N ARG A 120 -10.26 -5.48 1.11
CA ARG A 120 -9.32 -5.39 -0.01
C ARG A 120 -8.11 -6.31 0.17
N LEU A 121 -7.55 -6.41 1.38
CA LEU A 121 -6.41 -7.28 1.65
C LEU A 121 -6.77 -8.76 1.46
N THR A 122 -7.98 -9.15 1.85
CA THR A 122 -8.53 -10.51 1.73
C THR A 122 -9.06 -10.83 0.33
N GLY A 123 -9.55 -9.83 -0.41
CA GLY A 123 -10.04 -9.95 -1.79
C GLY A 123 -8.96 -9.96 -2.89
N GLY A 124 -7.68 -10.14 -2.54
CA GLY A 124 -6.58 -10.30 -3.51
C GLY A 124 -6.81 -11.48 -4.46
N PRO A 125 -6.22 -11.46 -5.67
CA PRO A 125 -6.69 -12.26 -6.81
C PRO A 125 -6.80 -13.73 -6.42
N GLY A 126 -8.03 -14.25 -6.50
CA GLY A 126 -8.33 -15.64 -6.26
C GLY A 126 -7.41 -16.52 -7.11
N ARG A 127 -6.84 -17.54 -6.46
CA ARG A 127 -6.13 -18.65 -7.10
C ARG A 127 -6.85 -19.06 -8.38
N ARG A 128 -6.25 -18.77 -9.53
CA ARG A 128 -6.52 -19.44 -10.79
C ARG A 128 -5.18 -19.88 -11.37
#